data_AF-A0A2E8B3Q1-F1
#
_entry.id   AF-A0A2E8B3Q1-F1
#
_cell.length_a   1.000
_cell.length_b   1.000
_cell.length_c   1.000
_cell.angle_alpha   90.00
_cell.angle_beta   90.00
_cell.angle_gamma   90.00
#
_symmetry.space_group_name_H-M   'P 1'
#
loop_
_entity.id
_entity.type
_entity.pdbx_description
1 polymer ?
#
loop_
_entity_poly.entity_id
_entity_poly.type
_entity_poly.pdbx_seq_one_letter_code
_entity_poly.pdbx_strand_id
1 'polypeptide(L)'
;GRALTCWKDHQQDPFFDGGDHRLLTTNWCHHLIDRPENHLTGVSFAYGGYYGFFDKYQDGDGAYTIHRPDHWVFSGTGLQQGDRLGSHDQLVNYECDGCQFNWHDGLPVPTYGDGTPETFEILATAPAELSHADDSVRLVSEALHGQGTQQGQQQPGAAVMGLYEQGGTVLTTGCTEWAKGLRGGDPVVEQITRNILDRLSV
;
A
#
# COMPACT_ATOMS: atom_id res chain seq x y z
N GLY A 1 -4.34 11.71 -31.13
CA GLY A 1 -4.87 12.67 -30.14
C GLY A 1 -3.96 12.69 -28.91
N ARG A 2 -4.17 13.63 -27.98
CA ARG A 2 -3.42 13.75 -26.70
C ARG A 2 -4.32 13.57 -25.45
N ALA A 3 -5.51 12.99 -25.63
CA ALA A 3 -6.46 12.80 -24.54
C ALA A 3 -6.20 11.45 -23.84
N LEU A 4 -6.34 11.44 -22.51
CA LEU A 4 -6.38 10.24 -21.68
C LEU A 4 -7.83 10.05 -21.22
N THR A 5 -8.36 8.84 -21.37
CA THR A 5 -9.73 8.48 -20.99
C THR A 5 -9.68 7.24 -20.11
N CYS A 6 -10.46 7.25 -19.02
CA CYS A 6 -10.68 6.09 -18.16
C CYS A 6 -12.14 6.07 -17.71
N TRP A 7 -12.61 4.88 -17.35
CA TRP A 7 -13.98 4.62 -16.92
C TRP A 7 -13.95 4.10 -15.48
N LYS A 8 -14.32 4.97 -14.53
CA LYS A 8 -14.41 4.59 -13.11
C LYS A 8 -15.44 3.49 -12.90
N ASP A 9 -16.60 3.65 -13.54
CA ASP A 9 -17.62 2.62 -13.65
C ASP A 9 -17.31 1.74 -14.87
N HIS A 10 -16.95 0.48 -14.61
CA HIS A 10 -16.57 -0.47 -15.64
C HIS A 10 -17.70 -0.75 -16.63
N GLN A 11 -18.98 -0.59 -16.24
CA GLN A 11 -20.12 -0.86 -17.12
C GLN A 11 -20.26 0.17 -18.25
N GLN A 12 -19.63 1.34 -18.10
CA GLN A 12 -19.59 2.38 -19.11
C GLN A 12 -18.37 2.26 -20.04
N ASP A 13 -17.42 1.39 -19.71
CA ASP A 13 -16.24 1.14 -20.52
C ASP A 13 -16.63 0.38 -21.80
N PRO A 14 -16.28 0.87 -23.01
CA PRO A 14 -16.62 0.18 -24.26
C PRO A 14 -16.02 -1.23 -24.38
N PHE A 15 -15.00 -1.57 -23.58
CA PHE A 15 -14.43 -2.92 -23.53
C PHE A 15 -15.19 -3.88 -22.62
N PHE A 16 -16.18 -3.42 -21.85
CA PHE A 16 -16.98 -4.26 -20.95
C PHE A 16 -17.84 -5.28 -21.70
N ASP A 17 -18.68 -4.83 -22.62
CA ASP A 17 -19.54 -5.69 -23.43
C ASP A 17 -18.75 -6.51 -24.47
N GLY A 18 -17.58 -6.00 -24.87
CA GLY A 18 -16.70 -6.66 -25.84
C GLY A 18 -15.98 -7.90 -25.32
N GLY A 19 -15.97 -8.13 -24.00
CA GLY A 19 -15.41 -9.32 -23.35
C GLY A 19 -13.88 -9.34 -23.21
N ASP A 20 -13.14 -8.41 -23.81
CA ASP A 20 -11.70 -8.25 -23.57
C ASP A 20 -11.46 -7.40 -22.31
N HIS A 21 -11.79 -7.98 -21.16
CA HIS A 21 -11.78 -7.27 -19.88
C HIS A 21 -10.39 -6.81 -19.42
N ARG A 22 -9.32 -7.29 -20.05
CA ARG A 22 -7.94 -6.84 -19.80
C ARG A 22 -7.69 -5.39 -20.22
N LEU A 23 -8.57 -4.84 -21.05
CA LEU A 23 -8.52 -3.46 -21.56
C LEU A 23 -9.45 -2.51 -20.81
N LEU A 24 -10.18 -2.99 -19.80
CA LEU A 24 -10.97 -2.13 -18.93
C LEU A 24 -10.07 -1.12 -18.21
N THR A 25 -10.61 0.06 -17.98
CA THR A 25 -9.89 1.21 -17.37
C THR A 25 -10.44 1.59 -15.99
N THR A 26 -11.01 0.60 -15.28
CA THR A 26 -11.41 0.71 -13.87
C THR A 26 -10.25 0.32 -12.93
N ASN A 27 -10.54 0.02 -11.66
CA ASN A 27 -9.56 -0.41 -10.66
C ASN A 27 -8.74 -1.62 -11.15
N TRP A 28 -7.42 -1.61 -11.02
CA TRP A 28 -6.58 -2.71 -11.50
C TRP A 28 -6.81 -4.02 -10.75
N CYS A 29 -7.17 -3.93 -9.46
CA CYS A 29 -7.59 -5.04 -8.62
C CYS A 29 -8.97 -5.61 -8.96
N HIS A 30 -9.70 -5.02 -9.93
CA HIS A 30 -11.01 -5.52 -10.31
C HIS A 30 -10.91 -6.97 -10.82
N HIS A 31 -11.78 -7.85 -10.33
CA HIS A 31 -11.77 -9.29 -10.60
C HIS A 31 -11.96 -9.68 -12.09
N LEU A 32 -12.29 -8.71 -12.95
CA LEU A 32 -12.41 -8.89 -14.41
C LEU A 32 -11.09 -8.57 -15.12
N ILE A 33 -10.30 -7.64 -14.54
CA ILE A 33 -8.97 -7.28 -15.02
C ILE A 33 -7.93 -8.25 -14.45
N ASP A 34 -8.06 -8.60 -13.17
CA ASP A 34 -7.20 -9.54 -12.43
C ASP A 34 -5.71 -9.17 -12.50
N ARG A 35 -5.41 -7.88 -12.30
CA ARG A 35 -4.03 -7.35 -12.30
C ARG A 35 -3.81 -6.39 -11.12
N PRO A 36 -4.02 -6.84 -9.87
CA PRO A 36 -3.89 -6.00 -8.69
C PRO A 36 -2.53 -5.29 -8.66
N GLU A 37 -2.51 -4.09 -8.08
CA GLU A 37 -1.30 -3.27 -7.93
C GLU A 37 -0.20 -4.01 -7.16
N ASN A 38 -0.58 -4.96 -6.29
CA ASN A 38 0.32 -5.86 -5.58
C ASN A 38 1.33 -6.55 -6.51
N HIS A 39 0.95 -6.91 -7.74
CA HIS A 39 1.86 -7.53 -8.72
C HIS A 39 3.04 -6.63 -9.11
N LEU A 40 2.91 -5.31 -8.94
CA LEU A 40 3.93 -4.34 -9.31
C LEU A 40 4.66 -3.79 -8.09
N THR A 41 3.93 -3.29 -7.09
CA THR A 41 4.52 -2.59 -5.94
C THR A 41 4.59 -3.45 -4.68
N GLY A 42 3.95 -4.63 -4.69
CA GLY A 42 3.77 -5.49 -3.52
C GLY A 42 2.63 -5.06 -2.60
N VAL A 43 1.94 -3.96 -2.88
CA VAL A 43 0.86 -3.41 -2.05
C VAL A 43 -0.24 -2.78 -2.92
N SER A 44 -1.44 -2.61 -2.37
CA SER A 44 -2.57 -1.93 -3.01
C SER A 44 -3.41 -1.16 -1.99
N PHE A 45 -4.03 -0.07 -2.45
CA PHE A 45 -5.03 0.68 -1.71
C PHE A 45 -6.15 -0.22 -1.19
N ALA A 46 -6.48 -1.30 -1.91
CA ALA A 46 -7.52 -2.26 -1.53
C ALA A 46 -7.28 -2.91 -0.14
N TYR A 47 -6.02 -2.92 0.32
CA TYR A 47 -5.60 -3.48 1.61
C TYR A 47 -4.93 -2.45 2.53
N GLY A 48 -4.92 -1.18 2.15
CA GLY A 48 -4.43 -0.06 2.97
C GLY A 48 -5.58 0.85 3.37
N GLY A 49 -5.97 1.74 2.45
CA GLY A 49 -7.07 2.68 2.63
C GLY A 49 -6.60 4.05 3.12
N TYR A 50 -7.23 4.59 4.15
CA TYR A 50 -7.00 5.93 4.64
C TYR A 50 -6.38 5.96 6.04
N TYR A 51 -5.56 6.98 6.28
CA TYR A 51 -5.11 7.41 7.61
C TYR A 51 -5.22 8.93 7.71
N GLY A 52 -5.67 9.46 8.84
CA GLY A 52 -5.82 10.92 9.02
C GLY A 52 -6.76 11.59 8.02
N PHE A 53 -7.58 10.80 7.31
CA PHE A 53 -8.52 11.27 6.30
C PHE A 53 -9.90 10.63 6.49
N PHE A 54 -10.95 11.28 5.99
CA PHE A 54 -12.35 10.95 6.28
C PHE A 54 -12.61 10.72 7.79
N ASP A 55 -13.07 9.53 8.17
CA ASP A 55 -13.36 9.11 9.53
C ASP A 55 -12.24 8.23 10.13
N LYS A 56 -11.11 8.08 9.45
CA LYS A 56 -10.05 7.12 9.81
C LYS A 56 -8.86 7.80 10.46
N TYR A 57 -8.53 7.36 11.68
CA TYR A 57 -7.31 7.71 12.43
C TYR A 57 -6.99 9.21 12.50
N GLN A 58 -8.01 10.07 12.63
CA GLN A 58 -7.87 11.54 12.63
C GLN A 58 -6.90 12.08 13.70
N ASP A 59 -6.89 11.48 14.89
CA ASP A 59 -6.03 11.88 16.01
C ASP A 59 -4.76 11.01 16.12
N GLY A 60 -4.46 10.25 15.08
CA GLY A 60 -3.29 9.39 15.02
C GLY A 60 -1.99 10.17 14.86
N ASP A 61 -0.87 9.58 15.29
CA ASP A 61 0.47 10.17 15.19
C ASP A 61 1.08 10.08 13.79
N GLY A 62 0.45 9.40 12.83
CA GLY A 62 0.89 9.32 11.43
C GLY A 62 2.20 8.58 11.22
N ALA A 63 2.52 7.61 12.09
CA ALA A 63 3.81 6.93 12.07
C ALA A 63 3.72 5.43 11.79
N TYR A 64 4.77 4.94 11.14
CA TYR A 64 5.05 3.51 11.01
C TYR A 64 5.56 2.93 12.33
N THR A 65 5.18 1.68 12.61
CA THR A 65 5.86 0.81 13.57
C THR A 65 6.90 -0.04 12.83
N ILE A 66 8.15 0.01 13.26
CA ILE A 66 9.24 -0.77 12.67
C ILE A 66 9.17 -2.24 13.11
N HIS A 67 9.28 -3.18 12.16
CA HIS A 67 9.25 -4.62 12.43
C HIS A 67 10.62 -5.29 12.25
N ARG A 68 11.41 -4.84 11.27
CA ARG A 68 12.68 -5.50 10.87
C ARG A 68 13.86 -4.51 10.88
N PRO A 69 14.28 -4.00 12.04
CA PRO A 69 15.30 -2.95 12.13
C PRO A 69 16.68 -3.36 11.58
N ASP A 70 17.00 -4.66 11.59
CA ASP A 70 18.27 -5.17 11.06
C ASP A 70 18.35 -5.17 9.52
N HIS A 71 17.23 -4.86 8.85
CA HIS A 71 17.18 -4.81 7.40
C HIS A 71 18.00 -3.62 6.86
N TRP A 72 18.70 -3.80 5.73
CA TRP A 72 19.67 -2.82 5.21
C TRP A 72 19.07 -1.42 4.96
N VAL A 73 17.76 -1.36 4.70
CA VAL A 73 16.99 -0.11 4.53
C VAL A 73 17.13 0.80 5.75
N PHE A 74 17.23 0.24 6.96
CA PHE A 74 17.34 0.99 8.21
C PHE A 74 18.79 1.16 8.71
N SER A 75 19.79 0.76 7.92
CA SER A 75 21.20 0.91 8.30
C SER A 75 21.53 2.36 8.67
N GLY A 76 22.20 2.54 9.82
CA GLY A 76 22.61 3.86 10.30
C GLY A 76 21.50 4.73 10.87
N THR A 77 20.26 4.25 10.96
CA THR A 77 19.13 5.01 11.54
C THR A 77 19.06 4.92 13.07
N GLY A 78 19.56 3.81 13.64
CA GLY A 78 19.43 3.50 15.06
C GLY A 78 18.03 3.03 15.48
N LEU A 79 17.11 2.83 14.53
CA LEU A 79 15.76 2.33 14.79
C LEU A 79 15.81 0.91 15.36
N GLN A 80 14.89 0.62 16.28
CA GLN A 80 14.66 -0.67 16.90
C GLN A 80 13.27 -1.19 16.53
N GLN A 81 13.04 -2.49 16.74
CA GLN A 81 11.73 -3.08 16.54
C GLN A 81 10.73 -2.44 17.51
N GLY A 82 9.58 -1.99 16.99
CA GLY A 82 8.56 -1.28 17.74
C GLY A 82 8.70 0.25 17.71
N ASP A 83 9.82 0.80 17.22
CA ASP A 83 9.99 2.25 17.13
C ASP A 83 8.97 2.87 16.17
N ARG A 84 8.65 4.15 16.45
CA ARG A 84 7.75 4.97 15.64
C ARG A 84 8.58 5.80 14.64
N LEU A 85 8.36 5.61 13.35
CA LEU A 85 9.00 6.36 12.28
C LEU A 85 8.02 7.36 11.66
N GLY A 86 8.39 8.64 11.65
CA GLY A 86 7.69 9.65 10.88
C GLY A 86 6.56 10.39 11.61
N SER A 87 6.46 10.28 12.95
CA SER A 87 5.37 10.91 13.71
C SER A 87 5.34 12.43 13.58
N HIS A 88 6.52 13.06 13.52
CA HIS A 88 6.65 14.52 13.43
C HIS A 88 6.07 15.06 12.11
N ASP A 89 6.34 14.37 11.01
CA ASP A 89 5.95 14.79 9.66
C ASP A 89 4.67 14.10 9.15
N GLN A 90 4.08 13.22 9.98
CA GLN A 90 2.90 12.41 9.67
C GLN A 90 3.04 11.68 8.32
N LEU A 91 4.07 10.86 8.19
CA LEU A 91 4.37 10.14 6.94
C LEU A 91 3.25 9.21 6.49
N VAL A 92 2.53 8.62 7.44
CA VAL A 92 1.34 7.82 7.17
C VAL A 92 0.15 8.74 7.32
N ASN A 93 -0.36 9.24 6.20
CA ASN A 93 -1.53 10.11 6.15
C ASN A 93 -2.11 10.11 4.75
N TYR A 94 -3.35 10.54 4.64
CA TYR A 94 -4.15 10.57 3.43
C TYR A 94 -4.41 9.16 2.89
N GLU A 95 -3.68 8.70 1.88
CA GLU A 95 -3.86 7.39 1.24
C GLU A 95 -2.70 6.46 1.57
N CYS A 96 -3.05 5.20 1.79
CA CYS A 96 -2.15 4.13 2.23
C CYS A 96 -2.39 2.89 1.36
N ASP A 97 -1.29 2.23 1.00
CA ASP A 97 -1.33 0.94 0.33
C ASP A 97 -0.84 -0.15 1.28
N GLY A 98 -1.48 -1.31 1.21
CA GLY A 98 -1.18 -2.45 2.06
C GLY A 98 -1.18 -3.78 1.33
N CYS A 99 -0.95 -4.85 2.08
CA CYS A 99 -1.17 -6.21 1.64
C CYS A 99 -1.88 -7.00 2.74
N GLN A 100 -2.42 -8.16 2.39
CA GLN A 100 -2.85 -9.14 3.38
C GLN A 100 -1.63 -9.76 4.05
N PHE A 101 -1.62 -9.78 5.38
CA PHE A 101 -0.59 -10.45 6.17
C PHE A 101 -1.17 -11.10 7.43
N ASN A 102 -0.41 -12.03 8.00
CA ASN A 102 -0.64 -12.61 9.32
C ASN A 102 0.56 -12.35 10.23
N TRP A 103 0.34 -12.45 11.54
CA TRP A 103 1.41 -12.37 12.53
C TRP A 103 2.04 -13.73 12.75
N HIS A 104 3.36 -13.83 12.55
CA HIS A 104 4.17 -14.99 12.85
C HIS A 104 5.34 -14.56 13.73
N ASP A 105 5.43 -15.12 14.95
CA ASP A 105 6.49 -14.84 15.91
C ASP A 105 6.75 -13.34 16.15
N GLY A 106 5.66 -12.55 16.24
CA GLY A 106 5.71 -11.11 16.50
C GLY A 106 6.04 -10.25 15.28
N LEU A 107 6.05 -10.83 14.07
CA LEU A 107 6.34 -10.14 12.82
C LEU A 107 5.19 -10.29 11.82
N PRO A 108 4.87 -9.27 11.03
CA PRO A 108 3.93 -9.41 9.93
C PRO A 108 4.60 -10.17 8.77
N VAL A 109 3.86 -11.14 8.20
CA VAL A 109 4.27 -11.92 7.03
C VAL A 109 3.11 -11.92 6.03
N PRO A 110 3.33 -11.52 4.77
CA PRO A 110 2.27 -11.51 3.77
C PRO A 110 1.61 -12.89 3.61
N THR A 111 0.32 -12.91 3.32
CA THR A 111 -0.39 -14.16 2.99
C THR A 111 -0.18 -14.59 1.55
N TYR A 112 0.25 -13.64 0.68
CA TYR A 112 0.42 -13.77 -0.76
C TYR A 112 -0.89 -14.04 -1.53
N GLY A 113 -2.02 -14.16 -0.83
CA GLY A 113 -3.32 -14.47 -1.43
C GLY A 113 -3.93 -13.32 -2.24
N ASP A 114 -3.40 -12.12 -2.08
CA ASP A 114 -3.79 -10.89 -2.79
C ASP A 114 -2.89 -10.55 -3.98
N GLY A 115 -1.98 -11.45 -4.35
CA GLY A 115 -1.00 -11.24 -5.42
C GLY A 115 0.28 -10.55 -4.96
N THR A 116 0.44 -10.24 -3.66
CA THR A 116 1.72 -9.77 -3.12
C THR A 116 2.82 -10.81 -3.41
N PRO A 117 3.99 -10.41 -3.94
CA PRO A 117 5.04 -11.35 -4.32
C PRO A 117 5.51 -12.23 -3.16
N GLU A 118 5.82 -13.50 -3.42
CA GLU A 118 6.25 -14.48 -2.40
C GLU A 118 7.51 -14.06 -1.62
N THR A 119 8.37 -13.25 -2.24
CA THR A 119 9.59 -12.70 -1.62
C THR A 119 9.37 -11.36 -0.92
N PHE A 120 8.12 -10.88 -0.80
CA PHE A 120 7.85 -9.59 -0.17
C PHE A 120 8.09 -9.65 1.34
N GLU A 121 8.96 -8.76 1.83
CA GLU A 121 9.24 -8.57 3.25
C GLU A 121 8.59 -7.28 3.74
N ILE A 122 7.70 -7.42 4.73
CA ILE A 122 7.13 -6.28 5.45
C ILE A 122 8.17 -5.77 6.45
N LEU A 123 8.57 -4.51 6.30
CA LEU A 123 9.58 -3.86 7.12
C LEU A 123 8.96 -2.99 8.22
N ALA A 124 7.86 -2.31 7.91
CA ALA A 124 7.13 -1.46 8.85
C ALA A 124 5.66 -1.36 8.46
N THR A 125 4.77 -1.18 9.45
CA THR A 125 3.33 -0.99 9.19
C THR A 125 2.74 0.12 10.04
N ALA A 126 1.66 0.72 9.55
CA ALA A 126 0.78 1.58 10.33
C ALA A 126 -0.68 1.16 10.08
N PRO A 127 -1.59 1.36 11.05
CA PRO A 127 -2.99 1.06 10.80
C PRO A 127 -3.51 1.96 9.66
N ALA A 128 -4.43 1.46 8.84
CA ALA A 128 -5.13 2.22 7.81
C ALA A 128 -6.46 1.52 7.52
N GLU A 129 -7.45 2.21 6.96
CA GLU A 129 -8.72 1.55 6.67
C GLU A 129 -9.49 2.23 5.54
N LEU A 130 -10.23 1.44 4.76
CA LEU A 130 -11.21 2.00 3.84
C LEU A 130 -12.34 2.69 4.62
N SER A 131 -12.95 3.70 4.00
CA SER A 131 -13.98 4.53 4.62
C SER A 131 -15.37 4.25 4.05
N HIS A 132 -16.39 4.33 4.90
CA HIS A 132 -17.78 4.41 4.45
C HIS A 132 -18.17 5.83 4.02
N ALA A 133 -17.41 6.86 4.42
CA ALA A 133 -17.70 8.24 4.10
C ALA A 133 -17.56 8.54 2.61
N ASP A 134 -16.72 7.78 1.90
CA ASP A 134 -16.51 7.88 0.45
C ASP A 134 -16.91 6.63 -0.34
N ASP A 135 -17.53 5.67 0.36
CA ASP A 135 -18.00 4.40 -0.19
C ASP A 135 -16.87 3.43 -0.65
N SER A 136 -15.61 3.71 -0.30
CA SER A 136 -14.47 2.87 -0.68
C SER A 136 -14.58 1.44 -0.15
N VAL A 137 -15.17 1.22 1.04
CA VAL A 137 -15.44 -0.13 1.57
C VAL A 137 -16.26 -0.96 0.59
N ARG A 138 -17.34 -0.39 0.03
CA ARG A 138 -18.21 -1.08 -0.92
C ARG A 138 -17.53 -1.24 -2.27
N LEU A 139 -16.97 -0.14 -2.80
CA LEU A 139 -16.38 -0.11 -4.14
C LEU A 139 -15.19 -1.06 -4.28
N VAL A 140 -14.32 -1.14 -3.28
CA VAL A 140 -13.19 -2.08 -3.28
C VAL A 140 -13.68 -3.52 -3.15
N SER A 141 -14.65 -3.79 -2.27
CA SER A 141 -15.22 -5.13 -2.12
C SER A 141 -15.84 -5.62 -3.44
N GLU A 142 -16.62 -4.77 -4.12
CA GLU A 142 -17.19 -5.09 -5.43
C GLU A 142 -16.11 -5.25 -6.51
N ALA A 143 -15.05 -4.46 -6.48
CA ALA A 143 -13.93 -4.64 -7.40
C ALA A 143 -13.28 -6.01 -7.19
N LEU A 144 -12.96 -6.39 -5.95
CA LEU A 144 -12.27 -7.65 -5.65
C LEU A 144 -13.15 -8.89 -5.86
N HIS A 145 -14.46 -8.79 -5.62
CA HIS A 145 -15.32 -9.97 -5.47
C HIS A 145 -16.60 -9.94 -6.33
N GLY A 146 -16.81 -8.86 -7.08
CA GLY A 146 -17.97 -8.67 -7.95
C GLY A 146 -19.15 -7.96 -7.29
N GLN A 147 -20.06 -7.47 -8.14
CA GLN A 147 -21.23 -6.72 -7.71
C GLN A 147 -22.14 -7.51 -6.77
N GLY A 148 -22.63 -6.84 -5.72
CA GLY A 148 -23.54 -7.44 -4.73
C GLY A 148 -22.88 -8.43 -3.77
N THR A 149 -21.55 -8.54 -3.80
CA THR A 149 -20.79 -9.33 -2.84
C THR A 149 -21.15 -8.97 -1.40
N GLN A 150 -21.20 -10.00 -0.55
CA GLN A 150 -21.35 -9.85 0.90
C GLN A 150 -20.00 -10.07 1.62
N GLN A 151 -18.91 -10.25 0.87
CA GLN A 151 -17.57 -10.40 1.42
C GLN A 151 -17.08 -9.03 1.89
N GLY A 152 -17.08 -8.81 3.20
CA GLY A 152 -16.44 -7.65 3.80
C GLY A 152 -14.91 -7.76 3.77
N GLN A 153 -14.24 -6.70 4.21
CA GLN A 153 -12.80 -6.76 4.44
C GLN A 153 -12.47 -7.84 5.49
N GLN A 154 -11.49 -8.70 5.17
CA GLN A 154 -11.06 -9.79 6.04
C GLN A 154 -10.35 -9.30 7.31
N GLN A 155 -9.73 -8.11 7.22
CA GLN A 155 -9.04 -7.42 8.31
C GLN A 155 -9.01 -5.92 8.05
N PRO A 156 -8.83 -5.08 9.09
CA PRO A 156 -8.48 -3.67 8.89
C PRO A 156 -7.24 -3.57 8.00
N GLY A 157 -7.21 -2.55 7.15
CA GLY A 157 -6.06 -2.31 6.29
C GLY A 157 -4.82 -1.89 7.07
N ALA A 158 -3.71 -1.74 6.35
CA ALA A 158 -2.51 -1.16 6.89
C ALA A 158 -1.73 -0.42 5.79
N ALA A 159 -1.10 0.70 6.13
CA ALA A 159 0.00 1.20 5.33
C ALA A 159 1.19 0.25 5.52
N VAL A 160 1.73 -0.29 4.43
CA VAL A 160 2.81 -1.29 4.47
C VAL A 160 4.03 -0.76 3.74
N MET A 161 5.12 -0.57 4.49
CA MET A 161 6.45 -0.39 3.93
C MET A 161 7.12 -1.75 3.81
N GLY A 162 7.60 -2.07 2.62
CA GLY A 162 8.23 -3.35 2.36
C GLY A 162 8.94 -3.38 1.02
N LEU A 163 9.53 -4.53 0.71
CA LEU A 163 10.18 -4.75 -0.58
C LEU A 163 10.12 -6.20 -0.99
N TYR A 164 10.33 -6.45 -2.27
CA TYR A 164 10.54 -7.79 -2.81
C TYR A 164 11.65 -7.77 -3.88
N GLU A 165 12.14 -8.97 -4.25
CA GLU A 165 13.14 -9.14 -5.30
C GLU A 165 12.61 -10.04 -6.42
N GLN A 166 12.65 -9.54 -7.66
CA GLN A 166 12.28 -10.30 -8.86
C GLN A 166 13.08 -9.80 -10.07
N GLY A 167 14.32 -10.27 -10.23
CA GLY A 167 15.25 -9.77 -11.26
C GLY A 167 15.77 -8.35 -10.99
N GLY A 168 15.31 -7.72 -9.92
CA GLY A 168 15.70 -6.44 -9.34
C GLY A 168 14.95 -6.26 -8.02
N THR A 169 15.21 -5.17 -7.30
CA THR A 169 14.52 -4.86 -6.04
C THR A 169 13.44 -3.82 -6.26
N VAL A 170 12.24 -4.08 -5.75
CA VAL A 170 11.15 -3.09 -5.69
C VAL A 170 10.85 -2.82 -4.22
N LEU A 171 10.98 -1.56 -3.81
CA LEU A 171 10.63 -1.10 -2.47
C LEU A 171 9.44 -0.14 -2.58
N THR A 172 8.50 -0.28 -1.65
CA THR A 172 7.37 0.62 -1.47
C THR A 172 7.35 1.14 -0.04
N THR A 173 6.97 2.41 0.13
CA THR A 173 6.67 2.96 1.45
C THR A 173 5.22 2.65 1.85
N GLY A 174 4.32 2.50 0.88
CA GLY A 174 2.89 2.28 1.15
C GLY A 174 2.17 3.49 1.75
N CYS A 175 2.74 4.69 1.61
CA CYS A 175 2.11 5.97 1.95
C CYS A 175 2.38 7.05 0.91
N THR A 176 1.49 8.03 0.83
CA THR A 176 1.62 9.19 -0.05
C THR A 176 2.61 10.23 0.47
N GLU A 177 2.83 10.29 1.79
CA GLU A 177 3.45 11.44 2.46
C GLU A 177 4.92 11.26 2.83
N TRP A 178 5.60 10.25 2.29
CA TRP A 178 7.05 10.06 2.48
C TRP A 178 7.87 11.32 2.13
N ALA A 179 7.45 12.03 1.07
CA ALA A 179 8.10 13.26 0.62
C ALA A 179 7.99 14.40 1.64
N LYS A 180 7.00 14.39 2.55
CA LYS A 180 6.93 15.38 3.65
C LYS A 180 8.09 15.21 4.62
N GLY A 181 8.47 13.98 4.97
CA GLY A 181 9.65 13.74 5.81
C GLY A 181 10.94 14.26 5.17
N LEU A 182 11.11 14.05 3.87
CA LEU A 182 12.24 14.62 3.12
C LEU A 182 12.23 16.15 3.11
N ARG A 183 11.06 16.77 2.91
CA ARG A 183 10.92 18.23 2.94
C ARG A 183 11.12 18.81 4.34
N GLY A 184 10.67 18.08 5.37
CA GLY A 184 10.82 18.44 6.78
C GLY A 184 12.24 18.28 7.30
N GLY A 185 13.10 17.58 6.57
CA GLY A 185 14.47 17.28 6.97
C GLY A 185 14.54 16.24 8.08
N ASP A 186 13.62 15.27 8.08
CA ASP A 186 13.66 14.14 9.02
C ASP A 186 14.93 13.31 8.73
N PRO A 187 15.91 13.28 9.66
CA PRO A 187 17.19 12.63 9.42
C PRO A 187 17.06 11.12 9.23
N VAL A 188 16.04 10.49 9.83
CA VAL A 188 15.81 9.06 9.69
C VAL A 188 15.22 8.75 8.32
N VAL A 189 14.25 9.55 7.85
CA VAL A 189 13.66 9.42 6.49
C VAL A 189 14.70 9.68 5.40
N GLU A 190 15.53 10.71 5.58
CA GLU A 190 16.63 11.01 4.66
C GLU A 190 17.65 9.87 4.62
N GLN A 191 18.02 9.30 5.78
CA GLN A 191 18.97 8.19 5.85
C GLN A 191 18.41 6.93 5.16
N ILE A 192 17.13 6.59 5.40
CA ILE A 192 16.46 5.47 4.74
C ILE A 192 16.45 5.69 3.21
N THR A 193 16.06 6.88 2.76
CA THR A 193 16.01 7.22 1.32
C THR A 193 17.40 7.12 0.68
N ARG A 194 18.45 7.58 1.39
CA ARG A 194 19.84 7.45 0.95
C ARG A 194 20.27 6.00 0.85
N ASN A 195 19.98 5.17 1.84
CA ASN A 195 20.31 3.73 1.82
C ASN A 195 19.71 3.05 0.57
N ILE A 196 18.47 3.42 0.21
CA ILE A 196 17.77 2.88 -0.96
C ILE A 196 18.47 3.32 -2.24
N LEU A 197 18.72 4.61 -2.42
CA LEU A 197 19.37 5.13 -3.62
C LEU A 197 20.79 4.60 -3.80
N ASP A 198 21.58 4.55 -2.72
CA ASP A 198 22.96 4.05 -2.75
C ASP A 198 22.99 2.57 -3.14
N ARG A 199 22.01 1.77 -2.70
CA ARG A 199 21.95 0.34 -3.02
C ARG A 199 21.40 0.05 -4.42
N LEU A 200 20.46 0.85 -4.92
CA LEU A 200 19.74 0.57 -6.17
C LEU A 200 20.28 1.33 -7.39
N SER A 201 21.26 2.22 -7.22
CA SER A 201 21.87 3.00 -8.31
C SER A 201 22.96 2.27 -9.10
N VAL A 202 23.18 0.98 -8.83
CA VAL A 202 24.19 0.13 -9.47
C VAL A 202 23.80 -0.42 -10.83
#